data_AF-A6QBJ5-F1
#
_entry.id   AF-A6QBJ5-F1
#
_cell.length_a   1.000
_cell.length_b   1.000
_cell.length_c   1.000
_cell.angle_alpha   90.00
_cell.angle_beta   90.00
_cell.angle_gamma   90.00
#
_symmetry.space_group_name_H-M   'P 1'
#
loop_
_entity.id
_entity.type
_entity.pdbx_description
1 polymer ?
#
loop_
_entity_poly.entity_id
_entity_poly.type
_entity_poly.pdbx_seq_one_letter_code
_entity_poly.pdbx_strand_id
1 'polypeptide(L)'
;MNFKKSLLLGIAVAFLFVGCSKDDDDVAEFNKPALYWYQQIGNSIAAGNMDKADAYYISLKSEHMRSPLMQTAMMMLAVAHMDNEEYLLAGYYLDEYNKRFGGEKNREYIEYMKLKAAFLGIKDVYKDQKLIMDSINGAGTYLLRYPGSTYTPLVKTILVRLHMAQYLLNENIAALYERTGKPEAAKIYREKNKGSVVEMADITPPEKGFIGKIFD
;
A
#
# COMPACT_ATOMS: atom_id res chain seq x y z
N MET A 1 -12.35 -5.57 -59.89
CA MET A 1 -11.95 -4.71 -58.77
C MET A 1 -12.00 -5.54 -57.49
N ASN A 2 -10.88 -5.68 -56.78
CA ASN A 2 -10.68 -6.73 -55.76
C ASN A 2 -11.48 -6.47 -54.47
N PHE A 3 -12.72 -6.96 -54.42
CA PHE A 3 -13.65 -6.79 -53.29
C PHE A 3 -13.03 -7.23 -51.93
N LYS A 4 -12.20 -8.27 -51.93
CA LYS A 4 -11.46 -8.75 -50.75
C LYS A 4 -10.42 -7.74 -50.23
N LYS A 5 -9.75 -7.01 -51.12
CA LYS A 5 -8.78 -5.95 -50.75
C LYS A 5 -9.51 -4.71 -50.22
N SER A 6 -10.70 -4.41 -50.76
CA SER A 6 -11.55 -3.30 -50.28
C SER A 6 -12.13 -3.59 -48.89
N LEU A 7 -12.48 -4.84 -48.59
CA LEU A 7 -12.99 -5.27 -47.28
C LEU A 7 -11.91 -5.23 -46.19
N LEU A 8 -10.69 -5.69 -46.50
CA LEU A 8 -9.55 -5.63 -45.59
C LEU A 8 -9.10 -4.19 -45.29
N LEU A 9 -9.18 -3.30 -46.28
CA LEU A 9 -8.90 -1.87 -46.08
C LEU A 9 -9.97 -1.21 -45.20
N GLY A 10 -11.25 -1.59 -45.35
CA GLY A 10 -12.34 -1.09 -44.51
C GLY A 10 -12.23 -1.49 -43.05
N ILE A 11 -11.82 -2.74 -42.77
CA ILE A 11 -11.60 -3.23 -41.40
C ILE A 11 -10.39 -2.53 -40.75
N ALA A 12 -9.29 -2.33 -41.50
CA ALA A 12 -8.12 -1.63 -41.00
C ALA A 12 -8.41 -0.15 -40.65
N VAL A 13 -9.28 0.52 -41.41
CA VAL A 13 -9.69 1.91 -41.13
C VAL A 13 -10.64 1.99 -39.94
N ALA A 14 -11.47 0.97 -39.67
CA ALA A 14 -12.36 0.95 -38.52
C ALA A 14 -11.60 0.87 -37.17
N PHE A 15 -10.41 0.25 -37.14
CA PHE A 15 -9.55 0.22 -35.94
C PHE A 15 -8.81 1.54 -35.68
N LEU A 16 -8.74 2.45 -36.66
CA LEU A 16 -8.10 3.76 -36.49
C LEU A 16 -9.00 4.79 -35.78
N PHE A 17 -10.30 4.49 -35.61
CA PHE A 17 -11.26 5.36 -34.92
C PHE A 17 -11.57 4.93 -33.48
N VAL A 18 -10.88 3.92 -32.95
CA VAL A 18 -10.84 3.68 -31.50
C VAL A 18 -9.83 4.67 -30.90
N GLY A 19 -10.16 5.95 -30.97
CA GLY A 19 -9.43 7.01 -30.27
C GLY A 19 -9.66 6.88 -28.77
N CYS A 20 -8.67 7.29 -27.97
CA CYS A 20 -8.83 7.42 -26.52
C CYS A 20 -10.11 8.19 -26.21
N SER A 21 -11.11 7.52 -25.62
CA SER A 21 -12.14 8.25 -24.90
C SER A 21 -11.43 9.09 -23.84
N LYS A 22 -11.80 10.35 -23.75
CA LYS A 22 -11.45 11.16 -22.59
C LYS A 22 -12.03 10.41 -21.38
N ASP A 23 -11.18 10.02 -20.44
CA ASP A 23 -11.66 9.31 -19.25
C ASP A 23 -12.59 10.25 -18.48
N ASP A 24 -13.77 9.76 -18.06
CA ASP A 24 -14.77 10.54 -17.33
C ASP A 24 -14.27 11.02 -15.95
N ASP A 25 -13.10 10.55 -15.53
CA ASP A 25 -12.42 10.91 -14.29
C ASP A 25 -11.53 12.16 -14.43
N ASP A 26 -11.35 12.69 -15.64
CA ASP A 26 -10.64 13.95 -15.87
C ASP A 26 -11.39 15.15 -15.28
N VAL A 27 -10.71 15.92 -14.42
CA VAL A 27 -11.24 17.18 -13.89
C VAL A 27 -11.05 18.29 -14.94
N ALA A 28 -12.12 18.57 -15.70
CA ALA A 28 -12.14 19.63 -16.71
C ALA A 28 -12.31 21.05 -16.14
N GLU A 29 -12.50 21.18 -14.84
CA GLU A 29 -12.66 22.45 -14.15
C GLU A 29 -11.31 23.05 -13.74
N PHE A 30 -11.22 24.39 -13.76
CA PHE A 30 -10.02 25.12 -13.36
C PHE A 30 -10.38 26.40 -12.60
N ASN A 31 -9.41 26.96 -11.88
CA ASN A 31 -9.48 28.25 -11.20
C ASN A 31 -10.64 28.32 -10.19
N LYS A 32 -10.75 27.30 -9.34
CA LYS A 32 -11.77 27.24 -8.28
C LYS A 32 -11.14 27.53 -6.93
N PRO A 33 -11.89 28.04 -5.94
CA PRO A 33 -11.36 28.26 -4.60
C PRO A 33 -10.87 26.95 -3.95
N ALA A 34 -9.88 27.03 -3.06
CA ALA A 34 -9.36 25.87 -2.33
C ALA A 34 -10.45 25.03 -1.64
N LEU A 35 -11.47 25.69 -1.05
CA LEU A 35 -12.58 25.01 -0.40
C LEU A 35 -13.41 24.17 -1.38
N TYR A 36 -13.58 24.64 -2.62
CA TYR A 36 -14.29 23.88 -3.65
C TYR A 36 -13.58 22.56 -3.93
N TRP A 37 -12.29 22.61 -4.22
CA TRP A 37 -11.50 21.40 -4.48
C TRP A 37 -11.51 20.45 -3.28
N TYR A 38 -11.35 20.98 -2.08
CA TYR A 38 -11.44 20.19 -0.85
C TYR A 38 -12.78 19.47 -0.68
N GLN A 39 -13.90 20.15 -0.96
CA GLN A 39 -15.23 19.55 -0.93
C GLN A 39 -15.39 18.47 -2.00
N GLN A 40 -14.88 18.71 -3.21
CA GLN A 40 -14.94 17.71 -4.28
C GLN A 40 -14.12 16.45 -3.97
N ILE A 41 -12.96 16.58 -3.32
CA ILE A 41 -12.20 15.42 -2.81
C ILE A 41 -13.10 14.59 -1.87
N GLY A 42 -13.72 15.22 -0.87
CA GLY A 42 -14.59 14.53 0.08
C GLY A 42 -15.83 13.89 -0.58
N ASN A 43 -16.46 14.60 -1.53
CA ASN A 43 -17.61 14.08 -2.27
C ASN A 43 -17.24 12.86 -3.13
N SER A 44 -16.08 12.89 -3.80
CA SER A 44 -15.59 11.77 -4.62
C SER A 44 -15.26 10.55 -3.75
N ILE A 45 -14.59 10.76 -2.60
CA ILE A 45 -14.34 9.68 -1.62
C ILE A 45 -15.67 9.08 -1.14
N ALA A 46 -16.64 9.92 -0.79
CA ALA A 46 -17.96 9.45 -0.33
C ALA A 46 -18.73 8.67 -1.42
N ALA A 47 -18.47 8.98 -2.69
CA ALA A 47 -19.01 8.25 -3.84
C ALA A 47 -18.19 6.99 -4.21
N GLY A 48 -17.07 6.72 -3.52
CA GLY A 48 -16.17 5.61 -3.82
C GLY A 48 -15.31 5.81 -5.07
N ASN A 49 -15.25 7.03 -5.63
CA ASN A 49 -14.41 7.34 -6.80
C ASN A 49 -13.08 7.94 -6.32
N MET A 50 -12.10 7.07 -6.09
CA MET A 50 -10.76 7.46 -5.61
C MET A 50 -9.93 8.18 -6.68
N ASP A 51 -10.00 7.73 -7.94
CA ASP A 51 -9.27 8.36 -9.04
C ASP A 51 -9.65 9.84 -9.20
N LYS A 52 -10.96 10.12 -9.11
CA LYS A 52 -11.47 11.49 -9.16
C LYS A 52 -11.12 12.29 -7.91
N ALA A 53 -11.08 11.66 -6.74
CA ALA A 53 -10.62 12.31 -5.51
C ALA A 53 -9.15 12.75 -5.63
N ASP A 54 -8.30 11.87 -6.16
CA ASP A 54 -6.88 12.16 -6.45
C ASP A 54 -6.72 13.26 -7.49
N ALA A 55 -7.52 13.24 -8.55
CA ALA A 55 -7.53 14.28 -9.58
C ALA A 55 -7.90 15.66 -8.99
N TYR A 56 -8.94 15.73 -8.14
CA TYR A 56 -9.29 16.98 -7.45
C TYR A 56 -8.20 17.43 -6.47
N TYR A 57 -7.49 16.51 -5.84
CA TYR A 57 -6.34 16.83 -5.01
C TYR A 57 -5.18 17.41 -5.81
N ILE A 58 -4.91 16.91 -7.01
CA ILE A 58 -3.91 17.49 -7.92
C ILE A 58 -4.28 18.96 -8.23
N SER A 59 -5.55 19.25 -8.50
CA SER A 59 -6.04 20.63 -8.70
C SER A 59 -5.90 21.50 -7.46
N LEU A 60 -6.22 20.97 -6.26
CA LEU A 60 -5.99 21.68 -5.00
C LEU A 60 -4.49 21.99 -4.78
N LYS A 61 -3.62 21.01 -5.05
CA LYS A 61 -2.16 21.12 -4.89
C LYS A 61 -1.55 22.12 -5.86
N SER A 62 -1.98 22.12 -7.13
CA SER A 62 -1.43 22.99 -8.17
C SER A 62 -1.87 24.44 -7.99
N GLU A 63 -3.15 24.69 -7.72
CA GLU A 63 -3.71 26.05 -7.63
C GLU A 63 -3.52 26.67 -6.24
N HIS A 64 -3.63 25.86 -5.18
CA HIS A 64 -3.69 26.35 -3.79
C HIS A 64 -2.69 25.64 -2.90
N MET A 65 -1.45 25.48 -3.38
CA MET A 65 -0.40 24.76 -2.67
C MET A 65 -0.33 25.16 -1.19
N ARG A 66 -0.33 26.46 -0.86
CA ARG A 66 -0.22 26.99 0.52
C ARG A 66 -1.52 26.99 1.35
N SER A 67 -2.60 26.41 0.84
CA SER A 67 -3.88 26.36 1.56
C SER A 67 -3.76 25.62 2.90
N PRO A 68 -4.41 26.10 3.98
CA PRO A 68 -4.50 25.34 5.24
C PRO A 68 -5.24 24.01 5.08
N LEU A 69 -6.08 23.86 4.04
CA LEU A 69 -6.83 22.63 3.76
C LEU A 69 -5.96 21.49 3.23
N MET A 70 -4.72 21.77 2.84
CA MET A 70 -3.83 20.78 2.24
C MET A 70 -3.51 19.62 3.19
N GLN A 71 -3.27 19.94 4.48
CA GLN A 71 -2.97 18.94 5.50
C GLN A 71 -4.14 17.96 5.68
N THR A 72 -5.35 18.51 5.80
CA THR A 72 -6.57 17.72 5.99
C THR A 72 -6.95 16.95 4.73
N ALA A 73 -6.69 17.49 3.53
CA ALA A 73 -6.92 16.80 2.27
C ALA A 73 -6.02 15.56 2.12
N MET A 74 -4.70 15.72 2.35
CA MET A 74 -3.75 14.61 2.32
C MET A 74 -4.11 13.52 3.34
N MET A 75 -4.49 13.91 4.56
CA MET A 75 -4.90 12.94 5.59
C MET A 75 -6.19 12.22 5.20
N MET A 76 -7.18 12.95 4.65
CA MET A 76 -8.44 12.37 4.19
C MET A 76 -8.20 11.32 3.09
N LEU A 77 -7.35 11.63 2.10
CA LEU A 77 -6.96 10.69 1.06
C LEU A 77 -6.19 9.49 1.61
N ALA A 78 -5.22 9.73 2.51
CA ALA A 78 -4.46 8.65 3.13
C ALA A 78 -5.35 7.63 3.84
N VAL A 79 -6.37 8.11 4.58
CA VAL A 79 -7.35 7.24 5.25
C VAL A 79 -8.26 6.56 4.22
N ALA A 80 -8.78 7.29 3.24
CA ALA A 80 -9.67 6.73 2.23
C ALA A 80 -9.00 5.63 1.38
N HIS A 81 -7.75 5.83 0.94
CA HIS A 81 -6.98 4.78 0.27
C HIS A 81 -6.72 3.59 1.19
N MET A 82 -6.49 3.81 2.49
CA MET A 82 -6.32 2.71 3.43
C MET A 82 -7.61 1.89 3.58
N ASP A 83 -8.76 2.56 3.63
CA ASP A 83 -10.08 1.93 3.71
C ASP A 83 -10.43 1.15 2.43
N ASN A 84 -9.92 1.58 1.27
CA ASN A 84 -10.01 0.87 -0.01
C ASN A 84 -8.88 -0.15 -0.25
N GLU A 85 -8.08 -0.47 0.76
CA GLU A 85 -6.95 -1.42 0.68
C GLU A 85 -5.82 -1.01 -0.28
N GLU A 86 -5.76 0.27 -0.65
CA GLU A 86 -4.73 0.89 -1.50
C GLU A 86 -3.57 1.40 -0.63
N TYR A 87 -3.00 0.51 0.17
CA TYR A 87 -2.04 0.85 1.22
C TYR A 87 -0.76 1.54 0.73
N LEU A 88 -0.37 1.30 -0.51
CA LEU A 88 0.78 1.98 -1.13
C LEU A 88 0.47 3.47 -1.38
N LEU A 89 -0.71 3.78 -1.89
CA LEU A 89 -1.20 5.15 -2.09
C LEU A 89 -1.42 5.85 -0.75
N ALA A 90 -2.01 5.15 0.23
CA ALA A 90 -2.10 5.66 1.60
C ALA A 90 -0.71 6.04 2.16
N GLY A 91 0.28 5.16 2.00
CA GLY A 91 1.67 5.41 2.38
C GLY A 91 2.29 6.60 1.65
N TYR A 92 2.01 6.76 0.36
CA TYR A 92 2.45 7.91 -0.44
C TYR A 92 1.92 9.23 0.14
N TYR A 93 0.62 9.33 0.41
CA TYR A 93 0.03 10.55 0.97
C TYR A 93 0.59 10.90 2.36
N LEU A 94 0.83 9.90 3.21
CA LEU A 94 1.44 10.08 4.53
C LEU A 94 2.90 10.53 4.44
N ASP A 95 3.65 10.05 3.44
CA ASP A 95 5.02 10.51 3.18
C ASP A 95 5.05 11.96 2.69
N GLU A 96 4.18 12.32 1.75
CA GLU A 96 4.06 13.71 1.28
C GLU A 96 3.62 14.64 2.41
N TYR A 97 2.72 14.19 3.28
CA TYR A 97 2.33 14.93 4.47
C TYR A 97 3.55 15.18 5.37
N ASN A 98 4.33 14.15 5.71
CA ASN A 98 5.51 14.30 6.57
C ASN A 98 6.59 15.19 5.97
N LYS A 99 6.87 15.05 4.66
CA LYS A 99 7.85 15.91 3.97
C LYS A 99 7.48 17.38 4.05
N ARG A 100 6.18 17.68 4.03
CA ARG A 100 5.68 19.04 3.88
C ARG A 100 5.25 19.70 5.19
N PHE A 101 4.73 18.91 6.11
CA PHE A 101 4.05 19.36 7.32
C PHE A 101 4.52 18.62 8.57
N GLY A 102 5.53 17.76 8.46
CA GLY A 102 6.07 17.02 9.59
C GLY A 102 6.69 17.95 10.62
N GLY A 103 5.99 18.14 11.74
CA GLY A 103 6.48 18.79 12.95
C GLY A 103 6.26 17.89 14.16
N GLU A 104 6.78 18.26 15.32
CA GLU A 104 6.72 17.41 16.53
C GLU A 104 5.28 17.02 16.93
N LYS A 105 4.30 17.90 16.67
CA LYS A 105 2.91 17.72 17.12
C LYS A 105 2.13 16.65 16.35
N ASN A 106 2.45 16.38 15.09
CA ASN A 106 1.68 15.49 14.21
C ASN A 106 2.49 14.29 13.72
N ARG A 107 3.83 14.40 13.66
CA ARG A 107 4.71 13.39 13.06
C ARG A 107 4.55 12.00 13.65
N GLU A 108 4.38 11.89 14.96
CA GLU A 108 4.14 10.61 15.63
C GLU A 108 2.93 9.88 15.06
N TYR A 109 1.79 10.58 14.92
CA TYR A 109 0.57 9.98 14.38
C TYR A 109 0.73 9.59 12.91
N ILE A 110 1.39 10.43 12.10
CA ILE A 110 1.62 10.11 10.68
C ILE A 110 2.52 8.90 10.51
N GLU A 111 3.59 8.80 11.30
CA GLU A 111 4.50 7.65 11.27
C GLU A 111 3.81 6.36 11.75
N TYR A 112 2.91 6.46 12.74
CA TYR A 112 2.04 5.35 13.14
C TYR A 112 1.12 4.92 11.99
N MET A 113 0.41 5.86 11.36
CA MET A 113 -0.49 5.59 10.24
C MET A 113 0.25 4.96 9.06
N LYS A 114 1.48 5.41 8.79
CA LYS A 114 2.32 4.84 7.73
C LYS A 114 2.71 3.41 8.04
N LEU A 115 3.11 3.13 9.28
CA LEU A 115 3.40 1.77 9.72
C LEU A 115 2.17 0.88 9.64
N LYS A 116 1.00 1.38 10.04
CA LYS A 116 -0.29 0.68 9.90
C LYS A 116 -0.58 0.35 8.44
N ALA A 117 -0.44 1.31 7.52
CA ALA A 117 -0.62 1.09 6.09
C ALA A 117 0.32 -0.01 5.57
N ALA A 118 1.61 0.08 5.90
CA ALA A 118 2.61 -0.91 5.47
C ALA A 118 2.29 -2.32 6.00
N PHE A 119 1.87 -2.44 7.27
CA PHE A 119 1.46 -3.70 7.87
C PHE A 119 0.22 -4.30 7.17
N LEU A 120 -0.81 -3.50 6.94
CA LEU A 120 -2.03 -3.94 6.26
C LEU A 120 -1.79 -4.27 4.77
N GLY A 121 -0.78 -3.66 4.15
CA GLY A 121 -0.38 -3.92 2.78
C GLY A 121 0.28 -5.29 2.54
N ILE A 122 0.57 -6.06 3.58
CA ILE A 122 1.10 -7.43 3.46
C ILE A 122 -0.04 -8.35 3.03
N LYS A 123 -0.01 -8.79 1.76
CA LYS A 123 -1.03 -9.67 1.17
C LYS A 123 -0.63 -11.13 1.25
N ASP A 124 0.66 -11.43 1.07
CA ASP A 124 1.18 -12.79 1.11
C ASP A 124 2.46 -12.85 1.96
N VAL A 125 2.32 -13.46 3.14
CA VAL A 125 3.40 -13.62 4.12
C VAL A 125 4.62 -14.33 3.53
N TYR A 126 4.44 -15.21 2.53
CA TYR A 126 5.52 -15.98 1.93
C TYR A 126 6.20 -15.27 0.76
N LYS A 127 5.67 -14.13 0.29
CA LYS A 127 6.21 -13.38 -0.86
C LYS A 127 6.63 -11.97 -0.51
N ASP A 128 5.96 -11.31 0.44
CA ASP A 128 6.14 -9.90 0.76
C ASP A 128 7.34 -9.64 1.70
N GLN A 129 8.46 -10.33 1.48
CA GLN A 129 9.63 -10.31 2.35
C GLN A 129 10.13 -8.90 2.64
N LYS A 130 10.28 -8.06 1.60
CA LYS A 130 10.78 -6.70 1.77
C LYS A 130 9.85 -5.86 2.63
N LEU A 131 8.54 -5.92 2.38
CA LEU A 131 7.55 -5.15 3.13
C LEU A 131 7.51 -5.57 4.60
N ILE A 132 7.59 -6.87 4.89
CA ILE A 132 7.67 -7.40 6.26
C ILE A 132 8.92 -6.86 6.97
N MET A 133 10.10 -7.01 6.36
CA MET A 133 11.37 -6.58 6.97
C MET A 133 11.44 -5.08 7.18
N ASP A 134 11.02 -4.29 6.19
CA ASP A 134 10.99 -2.83 6.28
C ASP A 134 9.99 -2.38 7.37
N SER A 135 8.85 -3.07 7.51
CA SER A 135 7.86 -2.79 8.56
C SER A 135 8.36 -3.14 9.96
N ILE A 136 9.12 -4.24 10.14
CA ILE A 136 9.77 -4.57 11.42
C ILE A 136 10.72 -3.44 11.83
N ASN A 137 11.58 -3.01 10.91
CA ASN A 137 12.52 -1.92 11.14
C ASN A 137 11.79 -0.59 11.44
N GLY A 138 10.69 -0.32 10.72
CA GLY A 138 9.83 0.84 10.95
C GLY A 138 9.19 0.83 12.34
N ALA A 139 8.64 -0.31 12.77
CA ALA A 139 8.05 -0.47 14.09
C ALA A 139 9.10 -0.31 15.21
N GLY A 140 10.29 -0.90 15.05
CA GLY A 140 11.39 -0.71 16.01
C GLY A 140 11.83 0.75 16.11
N THR A 141 11.98 1.43 14.97
CA THR A 141 12.33 2.85 14.92
C THR A 141 11.25 3.72 15.58
N TYR A 142 9.98 3.40 15.36
CA TYR A 142 8.86 4.09 16.00
C TYR A 142 8.93 3.98 17.52
N LEU A 143 9.10 2.77 18.04
CA LEU A 143 9.14 2.52 19.49
C LEU A 143 10.34 3.20 20.18
N LEU A 144 11.47 3.29 19.48
CA LEU A 144 12.65 4.02 19.96
C LEU A 144 12.44 5.54 19.95
N ARG A 145 11.77 6.06 18.92
CA ARG A 145 11.54 7.50 18.75
C ARG A 145 10.43 8.03 19.68
N TYR A 146 9.42 7.22 19.96
CA TYR A 146 8.24 7.61 20.75
C TYR A 146 7.98 6.63 21.91
N PRO A 147 8.88 6.56 22.92
CA PRO A 147 8.78 5.58 24.01
C PRO A 147 7.55 5.74 24.92
N GLY A 148 6.89 6.90 24.91
CA GLY A 148 5.67 7.21 25.66
C GLY A 148 4.41 7.37 24.80
N SER A 149 4.45 6.90 23.55
CA SER A 149 3.34 7.04 22.61
C SER A 149 2.06 6.36 23.10
N THR A 150 0.91 7.00 22.87
CA THR A 150 -0.40 6.37 23.06
C THR A 150 -0.63 5.19 22.10
N TYR A 151 0.08 5.16 20.96
CA TYR A 151 0.00 4.09 19.97
C TYR A 151 0.98 2.93 20.24
N THR A 152 1.86 3.04 21.25
CA THR A 152 2.83 1.99 21.58
C THR A 152 2.23 0.57 21.67
N PRO A 153 1.07 0.35 22.33
CA PRO A 153 0.47 -0.99 22.38
C PRO A 153 0.08 -1.53 20.99
N LEU A 154 -0.42 -0.66 20.11
CA LEU A 154 -0.79 -1.01 18.74
C LEU A 154 0.45 -1.33 17.91
N VAL A 155 1.51 -0.53 18.03
CA VAL A 155 2.78 -0.77 17.32
C VAL A 155 3.47 -2.05 17.79
N LYS A 156 3.45 -2.34 19.10
CA LYS A 156 3.95 -3.63 19.62
C LYS A 156 3.14 -4.81 19.08
N THR A 157 1.83 -4.67 18.97
CA THR A 157 0.96 -5.71 18.37
C THR A 157 1.31 -5.94 16.90
N ILE A 158 1.50 -4.87 16.13
CA ILE A 158 1.98 -4.94 14.73
C ILE A 158 3.34 -5.66 14.68
N LEU A 159 4.29 -5.26 15.53
CA LEU A 159 5.64 -5.82 15.55
C LEU A 159 5.65 -7.32 15.85
N VAL A 160 4.87 -7.79 16.84
CA VAL A 160 4.74 -9.21 17.14
C VAL A 160 4.19 -9.97 15.94
N ARG A 161 3.12 -9.48 15.31
CA ARG A 161 2.54 -10.09 14.10
C ARG A 161 3.52 -10.11 12.92
N LEU A 162 4.32 -9.08 12.76
CA LEU A 162 5.38 -9.05 11.75
C LEU A 162 6.49 -10.07 12.03
N HIS A 163 6.87 -10.29 13.29
CA HIS A 163 7.80 -11.36 13.65
C HIS A 163 7.22 -12.75 13.38
N MET A 164 5.92 -12.97 13.63
CA MET A 164 5.23 -14.21 13.23
C MET A 164 5.29 -14.40 11.71
N ALA A 165 5.03 -13.35 10.92
CA ALA A 165 5.11 -13.39 9.47
C ALA A 165 6.54 -13.71 8.99
N GLN A 166 7.55 -13.06 9.57
CA GLN A 166 8.96 -13.33 9.28
C GLN A 166 9.35 -14.78 9.60
N TYR A 167 8.87 -15.32 10.73
CA TYR A 167 9.12 -16.70 11.13
C TYR A 167 8.59 -17.68 10.08
N LEU A 168 7.32 -17.53 9.70
CA LEU A 168 6.67 -18.36 8.68
C LEU A 168 7.36 -18.26 7.32
N LEU A 169 7.77 -17.05 6.92
CA LEU A 169 8.52 -16.83 5.68
C LEU A 169 9.84 -17.60 5.68
N ASN A 170 10.62 -17.52 6.76
CA ASN A 170 11.87 -18.25 6.89
C ASN A 170 11.67 -19.77 6.84
N GLU A 171 10.64 -20.30 7.51
CA GLU A 171 10.31 -21.73 7.46
C GLU A 171 9.90 -22.17 6.05
N ASN A 172 9.12 -21.36 5.33
CA ASN A 172 8.73 -21.64 3.95
C ASN A 172 9.95 -21.70 3.02
N ILE A 173 10.86 -20.73 3.14
CA ILE A 173 12.11 -20.71 2.37
C ILE A 173 12.99 -21.92 2.72
N ALA A 174 13.08 -22.29 4.00
CA ALA A 174 13.81 -23.47 4.42
C ALA A 174 13.22 -24.75 3.83
N ALA A 175 11.90 -24.92 3.86
CA ALA A 175 11.20 -26.06 3.27
C ALA A 175 11.42 -26.16 1.75
N LEU A 176 11.42 -25.03 1.04
CA LEU A 176 11.75 -24.98 -0.39
C LEU A 176 13.18 -25.47 -0.66
N TYR A 177 14.16 -25.04 0.15
CA TYR A 177 15.54 -25.49 0.01
C TYR A 177 15.69 -26.99 0.29
N GLU A 178 14.99 -27.53 1.29
CA GLU A 178 14.98 -28.96 1.57
C GLU A 178 14.49 -29.76 0.36
N ARG A 179 13.33 -29.36 -0.20
CA ARG A 179 12.70 -30.03 -1.35
C ARG A 179 13.51 -29.91 -2.65
N THR A 180 14.33 -28.88 -2.77
CA THR A 180 15.24 -28.68 -3.91
C THR A 180 16.64 -29.26 -3.70
N GLY A 181 16.84 -30.06 -2.64
CA GLY A 181 18.10 -30.77 -2.38
C GLY A 181 19.23 -29.88 -1.86
N LYS A 182 18.91 -28.80 -1.15
CA LYS A 182 19.86 -27.81 -0.60
C LYS A 182 19.76 -27.71 0.94
N PRO A 183 20.06 -28.79 1.69
CA PRO A 183 19.82 -28.85 3.14
C PRO A 183 20.62 -27.81 3.95
N GLU A 184 21.84 -27.46 3.54
CA GLU A 184 22.63 -26.43 4.22
C GLU A 184 21.97 -25.04 4.12
N ALA A 185 21.39 -24.71 2.96
CA ALA A 185 20.63 -23.47 2.80
C ALA A 185 19.34 -23.49 3.64
N ALA A 186 18.67 -24.64 3.71
CA ALA A 186 17.50 -24.82 4.58
C ALA A 186 17.85 -24.56 6.06
N LYS A 187 18.98 -25.10 6.53
CA LYS A 187 19.49 -24.87 7.88
C LYS A 187 19.73 -23.39 8.15
N ILE A 188 20.38 -22.66 7.25
CA ILE A 188 20.62 -21.21 7.40
C ILE A 188 19.31 -20.45 7.65
N TYR A 189 18.22 -20.77 6.94
CA TYR A 189 16.95 -20.08 7.14
C TYR A 189 16.24 -20.46 8.43
N ARG A 190 16.25 -21.74 8.84
CA ARG A 190 15.76 -22.14 10.17
C ARG A 190 16.57 -21.49 11.30
N GLU A 191 17.87 -21.28 11.09
CA GLU A 191 18.72 -20.61 12.08
C GLU A 191 18.37 -19.13 12.25
N LYS A 192 17.81 -18.46 11.24
CA LYS A 192 17.30 -17.08 11.39
C LYS A 192 16.12 -16.98 12.36
N ASN A 193 15.42 -18.09 12.60
CA ASN A 193 14.32 -18.15 13.57
C ASN A 193 14.83 -18.42 15.00
N LYS A 194 16.09 -18.82 15.19
CA LYS A 194 16.67 -18.99 16.53
C LYS A 194 16.73 -17.64 17.24
N GLY A 195 16.13 -17.55 18.43
CA GLY A 195 16.04 -16.30 19.19
C GLY A 195 14.90 -15.37 18.75
N SER A 196 13.99 -15.85 17.89
CA SER A 196 12.71 -15.18 17.64
C SER A 196 11.95 -14.95 18.95
N VAL A 197 11.22 -13.84 19.03
CA VAL A 197 10.33 -13.52 20.16
C VAL A 197 9.03 -14.33 20.16
N VAL A 198 8.80 -15.11 19.10
CA VAL A 198 7.67 -16.04 18.93
C VAL A 198 8.19 -17.41 18.51
N GLU A 199 7.47 -18.45 18.89
CA GLU A 199 7.71 -19.83 18.46
C GLU A 199 6.65 -20.29 17.46
N MET A 200 6.93 -21.38 16.72
CA MET A 200 5.96 -21.93 15.76
C MET A 200 4.61 -22.29 16.40
N ALA A 201 4.61 -22.70 17.67
CA ALA A 201 3.40 -23.03 18.42
C ALA A 201 2.50 -21.81 18.69
N ASP A 202 3.06 -20.60 18.66
CA ASP A 202 2.33 -19.35 18.87
C ASP A 202 1.66 -18.84 17.58
N ILE A 203 1.96 -19.45 16.44
CA ILE A 203 1.59 -18.95 15.11
C ILE A 203 0.52 -19.83 14.51
N THR A 204 -0.59 -19.20 14.10
CA THR A 204 -1.57 -19.84 13.21
C THR A 204 -1.22 -19.48 11.76
N PRO A 205 -0.79 -20.44 10.92
CA PRO A 205 -0.48 -20.17 9.51
C PRO A 205 -1.72 -19.74 8.72
N PRO A 206 -1.56 -18.93 7.66
CA PRO A 206 -2.66 -18.54 6.79
C PRO A 206 -3.27 -19.77 6.08
N GLU A 207 -4.57 -19.71 5.79
CA GLU A 207 -5.26 -20.77 5.07
C GLU A 207 -4.65 -20.99 3.68
N LYS A 208 -4.33 -22.24 3.37
CA LYS A 208 -3.85 -22.62 2.03
C LYS A 208 -5.02 -22.81 1.08
N GLY A 209 -4.99 -22.08 -0.04
CA GLY A 209 -5.88 -22.34 -1.18
C GLY A 209 -5.66 -23.74 -1.77
N PHE A 210 -6.61 -24.21 -2.59
CA PHE A 210 -6.59 -25.56 -3.18
C PHE A 210 -5.26 -25.89 -3.91
N ILE A 211 -4.76 -24.94 -4.71
CA ILE A 211 -3.48 -25.10 -5.43
C ILE A 211 -2.32 -25.24 -4.43
N GLY A 212 -2.26 -24.40 -3.39
CA GLY A 212 -1.21 -24.46 -2.38
C GLY A 212 -1.19 -25.79 -1.61
N LYS A 213 -2.33 -26.45 -1.43
CA LYS A 213 -2.38 -27.79 -0.80
C LYS A 213 -1.77 -28.90 -1.67
N ILE A 214 -1.68 -28.71 -2.98
CA ILE A 214 -1.15 -29.72 -3.92
C ILE A 214 0.35 -29.51 -4.16
N PHE A 215 0.81 -28.26 -4.19
CA PHE A 215 2.16 -27.90 -4.64
C PHE A 215 3.12 -27.48 -3.52
N ASP A 216 2.65 -27.30 -2.27
CA ASP A 216 3.51 -27.08 -1.10
C ASP A 216 3.84 -28.41 -0.40
#